data_AF-A0A927VGZ6-F1
#
_entry.id   AF-A0A927VGZ6-F1
#
_cell.length_a   1.000
_cell.length_b   1.000
_cell.length_c   1.000
_cell.angle_alpha   90.00
_cell.angle_beta   90.00
_cell.angle_gamma   90.00
#
_symmetry.space_group_name_H-M   'P 1'
#
loop_
_entity.id
_entity.type
_entity.pdbx_description
1 polymer ?
#
loop_
_entity_poly.entity_id
_entity_poly.type
_entity_poly.pdbx_seq_one_letter_code
_entity_poly.pdbx_strand_id
1 'polypeptide(L)'
;MEVKSLYEVLRELDGNHCNVIHTVIDGPHFGAKAVFSNGALIWEAPESSFFGLHISEVQTLQKTGTYSIDGERIFSEVVGHERHLVICGGGHVSIPVITMGLMLGFRVTVLEDRPKFANDAQRTGATEVICNSFEAGLEQILGDQDTFFVIVTRGHRYDKMCLEAIIKKEHAYIGMIGSKLRVKNVIEGLIENGADAEVLKEVHSPIGLAIGAETPEEIGVSIMAEIIQVKNEQNRDSGYTKKLLRAIIDQEVDGDRKILTTIVSRKGSAPRGLGTKMLILPGGECVGTIGGGCVEADIFRKGMRMLLADTNEPQICKVDMTGQDAEEDGMVCGGVVDILLEVV
;
A
#
# COMPACT_ATOMS: atom_id res chain seq x y z
N MET A 1 -18.54 4.52 27.21
CA MET A 1 -17.32 4.46 26.39
C MET A 1 -17.68 5.13 25.08
N GLU A 2 -16.94 6.14 24.66
CA GLU A 2 -17.07 6.70 23.31
C GLU A 2 -16.88 5.57 22.30
N VAL A 3 -17.79 5.45 21.32
CA VAL A 3 -17.63 4.51 20.23
C VAL A 3 -16.47 5.03 19.38
N LYS A 4 -15.38 4.26 19.29
CA LYS A 4 -14.23 4.64 18.46
C LYS A 4 -14.69 4.85 17.03
N SER A 5 -14.24 5.93 16.41
CA SER A 5 -14.42 6.15 14.98
C SER A 5 -13.67 5.08 14.17
N LEU A 6 -14.09 4.86 12.93
CA LEU A 6 -13.35 3.99 11.99
C LEU A 6 -11.87 4.35 11.94
N TYR A 7 -11.54 5.65 11.88
CA TYR A 7 -10.17 6.12 11.67
C TYR A 7 -9.28 5.90 12.90
N GLU A 8 -9.85 5.89 14.10
CA GLU A 8 -9.14 5.49 15.32
C GLU A 8 -8.87 3.98 15.32
N VAL A 9 -9.84 3.16 14.91
CA VAL A 9 -9.64 1.71 14.74
C VAL A 9 -8.53 1.42 13.74
N LEU A 10 -8.53 2.12 12.60
CA LEU A 10 -7.50 1.96 11.56
C LEU A 10 -6.08 2.28 12.05
N ARG A 11 -5.92 3.20 13.00
CA ARG A 11 -4.60 3.54 13.59
C ARG A 11 -4.05 2.45 14.51
N GLU A 12 -4.91 1.59 15.03
CA GLU A 12 -4.58 0.57 16.02
C GLU A 12 -4.49 -0.84 15.42
N LEU A 13 -4.74 -1.00 14.11
CA LEU A 13 -4.67 -2.29 13.44
C LEU A 13 -3.26 -2.91 13.47
N ASP A 14 -3.21 -4.20 13.80
CA ASP A 14 -2.00 -5.02 13.68
C ASP A 14 -1.69 -5.27 12.19
N GLY A 15 -0.50 -4.90 11.73
CA GLY A 15 -0.08 -5.07 10.33
C GLY A 15 0.22 -6.49 9.90
N ASN A 16 0.40 -7.39 10.86
CA ASN A 16 0.54 -8.82 10.56
C ASN A 16 -0.81 -9.50 10.30
N HIS A 17 -1.92 -8.80 10.59
CA HIS A 17 -3.24 -9.34 10.32
C HIS A 17 -3.69 -9.00 8.89
N CYS A 18 -4.50 -9.90 8.32
CA CYS A 18 -5.30 -9.57 7.16
C CYS A 18 -6.46 -8.67 7.61
N ASN A 19 -6.27 -7.36 7.47
CA ASN A 19 -7.28 -6.36 7.81
C ASN A 19 -8.07 -5.98 6.56
N VAL A 20 -9.39 -5.99 6.67
CA VAL A 20 -10.30 -5.67 5.57
C VAL A 20 -11.37 -4.71 6.05
N ILE A 21 -11.61 -3.64 5.29
CA ILE A 21 -12.75 -2.77 5.46
C ILE A 21 -13.79 -3.14 4.42
N HIS A 22 -15.01 -3.35 4.86
CA HIS A 22 -16.17 -3.48 3.97
C HIS A 22 -17.00 -2.23 4.07
N THR A 23 -17.42 -1.69 2.93
CA THR A 23 -18.35 -0.56 2.82
C THR A 23 -19.49 -0.96 1.92
N VAL A 24 -20.74 -0.83 2.37
CA VAL A 24 -21.90 -0.97 1.50
C VAL A 24 -21.98 0.25 0.59
N ILE A 25 -21.90 0.04 -0.72
CA ILE A 25 -21.85 1.10 -1.74
C ILE A 25 -23.13 1.23 -2.57
N ASP A 26 -24.12 0.36 -2.33
CA ASP A 26 -25.42 0.36 -3.00
C ASP A 26 -26.39 -0.53 -2.22
N GLY A 27 -27.64 -0.08 -2.04
CA GLY A 27 -28.69 -0.80 -1.32
C GLY A 27 -29.22 -0.08 -0.08
N PRO A 28 -30.16 -0.69 0.65
CA PRO A 28 -30.77 -0.13 1.85
C PRO A 28 -29.77 0.25 2.96
N HIS A 29 -28.60 -0.41 3.01
CA HIS A 29 -27.58 -0.16 4.03
C HIS A 29 -26.42 0.70 3.52
N PHE A 30 -26.63 1.47 2.44
CA PHE A 30 -25.60 2.31 1.84
C PHE A 30 -24.87 3.19 2.87
N GLY A 31 -23.55 3.13 2.87
CA GLY A 31 -22.69 3.85 3.83
C GLY A 31 -22.30 3.05 5.08
N ALA A 32 -22.96 1.92 5.36
CA ALA A 32 -22.55 1.06 6.46
C ALA A 32 -21.12 0.54 6.22
N LYS A 33 -20.33 0.47 7.29
CA LYS A 33 -18.95 -0.02 7.25
C LYS A 33 -18.67 -1.04 8.35
N ALA A 34 -17.77 -1.96 8.06
CA ALA A 34 -17.22 -2.90 9.03
C ALA A 34 -15.72 -3.10 8.82
N VAL A 35 -15.00 -3.37 9.91
CA VAL A 35 -13.58 -3.75 9.89
C VAL A 35 -13.46 -5.18 10.40
N PHE A 36 -12.81 -6.01 9.59
CA PHE A 36 -12.44 -7.37 9.94
C PHE A 36 -10.93 -7.47 10.08
N SER A 37 -10.47 -8.23 11.07
CA SER A 37 -9.06 -8.53 11.29
C SER A 37 -8.90 -10.03 11.46
N ASN A 38 -8.12 -10.67 10.57
CA ASN A 38 -8.01 -12.14 10.47
C ASN A 38 -9.37 -12.86 10.41
N GLY A 39 -10.33 -12.26 9.70
CA GLY A 39 -11.68 -12.79 9.53
C GLY A 39 -12.62 -12.57 10.72
N ALA A 40 -12.16 -11.97 11.82
CA ALA A 40 -13.02 -11.58 12.94
C ALA A 40 -13.52 -10.14 12.76
N LEU A 41 -14.83 -9.93 12.93
CA LEU A 41 -15.42 -8.59 13.00
C LEU A 41 -14.94 -7.88 14.27
N ILE A 42 -14.26 -6.74 14.12
CA ILE A 42 -13.72 -5.97 15.26
C ILE A 42 -14.39 -4.60 15.42
N TRP A 43 -15.06 -4.10 14.38
CA TRP A 43 -15.77 -2.83 14.40
C TRP A 43 -16.83 -2.80 13.30
N GLU A 44 -17.97 -2.18 13.57
CA GLU A 44 -18.96 -1.82 12.55
C GLU A 44 -19.68 -0.53 12.91
N ALA A 45 -20.18 0.17 11.88
CA ALA A 45 -21.11 1.28 12.05
C ALA A 45 -22.10 1.35 10.88
N PRO A 46 -23.41 1.51 11.16
CA PRO A 46 -24.03 1.49 12.50
C PRO A 46 -23.95 0.09 13.17
N GLU A 47 -23.94 0.01 14.50
CA GLU A 47 -23.98 -1.28 15.22
C GLU A 47 -25.29 -2.02 14.89
N SER A 48 -25.23 -3.33 14.59
CA SER A 48 -26.31 -4.17 14.03
C SER A 48 -26.61 -4.01 12.52
N SER A 49 -25.66 -3.42 11.77
CA SER A 49 -25.76 -3.26 10.31
C SER A 49 -25.73 -4.59 9.55
N PHE A 50 -25.97 -4.51 8.24
CA PHE A 50 -25.79 -5.55 7.22
C PHE A 50 -24.69 -6.60 7.54
N PHE A 51 -23.52 -6.16 8.00
CA PHE A 51 -22.38 -7.05 8.22
C PHE A 51 -22.60 -8.10 9.32
N GLY A 52 -23.33 -7.76 10.39
CA GLY A 52 -23.65 -8.71 11.46
C GLY A 52 -24.52 -9.88 10.99
N LEU A 53 -25.38 -9.65 9.99
CA LEU A 53 -26.24 -10.68 9.38
C LEU A 53 -25.50 -11.52 8.34
N HIS A 54 -24.48 -10.94 7.70
CA HIS A 54 -23.73 -11.56 6.59
C HIS A 54 -22.28 -11.92 6.95
N ILE A 55 -21.94 -12.08 8.24
CA ILE A 55 -20.57 -12.36 8.72
C ILE A 55 -19.95 -13.54 7.95
N SER A 56 -20.71 -14.62 7.76
CA SER A 56 -20.21 -15.85 7.14
C SER A 56 -19.73 -15.65 5.70
N GLU A 57 -20.37 -14.75 4.95
CA GLU A 57 -20.05 -14.42 3.57
C GLU A 57 -18.94 -13.36 3.54
N VAL A 58 -19.09 -12.30 4.32
CA VAL A 58 -18.19 -11.14 4.34
C VAL A 58 -16.79 -11.50 4.84
N GLN A 59 -16.67 -12.34 5.87
CA GLN A 59 -15.36 -12.74 6.44
C GLN A 59 -14.44 -13.44 5.43
N THR A 60 -15.00 -13.99 4.34
CA THR A 60 -14.24 -14.69 3.29
C THR A 60 -13.65 -13.74 2.24
N LEU A 61 -14.09 -12.47 2.23
CA LEU A 61 -13.68 -11.47 1.26
C LEU A 61 -12.34 -10.85 1.65
N GLN A 62 -11.24 -11.47 1.22
CA GLN A 62 -9.87 -11.05 1.55
C GLN A 62 -9.14 -10.37 0.39
N LYS A 63 -9.88 -9.78 -0.56
CA LYS A 63 -9.32 -9.09 -1.73
C LYS A 63 -10.03 -7.78 -1.99
N THR A 64 -9.26 -6.76 -2.33
CA THR A 64 -9.80 -5.46 -2.72
C THR A 64 -10.67 -5.59 -3.97
N GLY A 65 -11.92 -5.14 -3.90
CA GLY A 65 -12.87 -5.32 -4.99
C GLY A 65 -14.31 -4.97 -4.63
N THR A 66 -15.18 -5.01 -5.63
CA THR A 66 -16.63 -4.88 -5.44
C THR A 66 -17.29 -6.27 -5.50
N TYR A 67 -18.13 -6.57 -4.52
CA TYR A 67 -18.86 -7.83 -4.40
C TYR A 67 -20.36 -7.57 -4.27
N SER A 68 -21.18 -8.59 -4.51
CA SER A 68 -22.61 -8.52 -4.23
C SER A 68 -22.99 -9.57 -3.20
N ILE A 69 -23.70 -9.15 -2.16
CA ILE A 69 -24.21 -10.00 -1.09
C ILE A 69 -25.65 -9.57 -0.85
N ASP A 70 -26.57 -10.53 -0.87
CA ASP A 70 -28.03 -10.32 -0.70
C ASP A 70 -28.62 -9.16 -1.54
N GLY A 71 -28.12 -9.00 -2.77
CA GLY A 71 -28.60 -7.95 -3.69
C GLY A 71 -28.01 -6.55 -3.44
N GLU A 72 -27.23 -6.35 -2.38
CA GLU A 72 -26.48 -5.12 -2.12
C GLU A 72 -25.05 -5.21 -2.69
N ARG A 73 -24.44 -4.06 -2.99
CA ARG A 73 -23.04 -4.01 -3.45
C ARG A 73 -22.13 -3.56 -2.33
N ILE A 74 -21.01 -4.25 -2.18
CA ILE A 74 -20.03 -4.01 -1.12
C ILE A 74 -18.67 -3.76 -1.76
N PHE A 75 -18.06 -2.65 -1.41
CA PHE A 75 -16.63 -2.44 -1.65
C PHE A 75 -15.85 -3.03 -0.47
N SER A 76 -15.02 -4.04 -0.74
CA SER A 76 -14.05 -4.56 0.22
C SER A 76 -12.68 -4.02 -0.11
N GLU A 77 -11.96 -3.55 0.90
CA GLU A 77 -10.64 -2.94 0.80
C GLU A 77 -9.70 -3.65 1.77
N VAL A 78 -8.66 -4.31 1.25
CA VAL A 78 -7.61 -4.89 2.11
C VAL A 78 -6.67 -3.76 2.52
N VAL A 79 -6.60 -3.51 3.83
CA VAL A 79 -5.80 -2.45 4.41
C VAL A 79 -4.38 -2.96 4.62
N GLY A 80 -3.47 -2.46 3.79
CA GLY A 80 -2.04 -2.64 4.00
C GLY A 80 -1.44 -1.55 4.89
N HIS A 81 -0.29 -1.85 5.47
CA HIS A 81 0.48 -0.87 6.26
C HIS A 81 1.36 0.00 5.37
N GLU A 82 2.01 1.00 5.98
CA GLU A 82 3.05 1.77 5.31
C GLU A 82 4.12 0.81 4.79
N ARG A 83 4.35 0.81 3.47
CA ARG A 83 5.27 -0.13 2.85
C ARG A 83 6.69 0.09 3.36
N HIS A 84 7.34 -0.99 3.79
CA HIS A 84 8.66 -0.94 4.41
C HIS A 84 9.70 -1.56 3.48
N LEU A 85 10.62 -0.74 2.96
CA LEU A 85 11.75 -1.19 2.15
C LEU A 85 12.97 -1.37 3.05
N VAL A 86 13.40 -2.62 3.24
CA VAL A 86 14.58 -2.98 4.03
C VAL A 86 15.72 -3.32 3.08
N ILE A 87 16.78 -2.53 3.11
CA ILE A 87 17.93 -2.69 2.23
C ILE A 87 19.12 -3.21 3.03
N CYS A 88 19.54 -4.44 2.76
CA CYS A 88 20.73 -5.04 3.33
C CYS A 88 21.95 -4.66 2.47
N GLY A 89 22.67 -3.63 2.91
CA GLY A 89 23.84 -3.06 2.26
C GLY A 89 23.60 -1.60 1.87
N GLY A 90 24.57 -0.74 2.15
CA GLY A 90 24.58 0.69 1.81
C GLY A 90 25.54 1.04 0.68
N GLY A 91 25.82 0.09 -0.23
CA GLY A 91 26.72 0.30 -1.36
C GLY A 91 26.15 1.26 -2.42
N HIS A 92 26.90 1.47 -3.51
CA HIS A 92 26.52 2.42 -4.57
C HIS A 92 25.16 2.11 -5.22
N VAL A 93 24.79 0.84 -5.36
CA VAL A 93 23.47 0.41 -5.87
C VAL A 93 22.33 0.82 -4.92
N SER A 94 22.58 0.84 -3.61
CA SER A 94 21.55 1.16 -2.63
C SER A 94 21.11 2.62 -2.67
N ILE A 95 21.98 3.53 -3.09
CA ILE A 95 21.68 4.98 -3.14
C ILE A 95 20.47 5.30 -4.03
N PRO A 96 20.44 4.91 -5.32
CA PRO A 96 19.27 5.13 -6.16
C PRO A 96 18.04 4.36 -5.67
N VAL A 97 18.20 3.17 -5.10
CA VAL A 97 17.10 2.39 -4.50
C VAL A 97 16.48 3.13 -3.32
N ILE A 98 17.28 3.74 -2.43
CA ILE A 98 16.79 4.57 -1.32
C ILE A 98 16.00 5.76 -1.87
N THR A 99 16.59 6.51 -2.81
CA THR A 99 15.96 7.70 -3.39
C THR A 99 14.61 7.37 -4.04
N MET A 100 14.56 6.32 -4.86
CA MET A 100 13.31 5.90 -5.51
C MET A 100 12.31 5.31 -4.51
N GLY A 101 12.76 4.54 -3.52
CA GLY A 101 11.90 4.02 -2.46
C GLY A 101 11.19 5.14 -1.70
N LEU A 102 11.93 6.15 -1.27
CA LEU A 102 11.37 7.35 -0.62
C LEU A 102 10.39 8.09 -1.54
N MET A 103 10.76 8.28 -2.81
CA MET A 103 9.90 8.93 -3.82
C MET A 103 8.57 8.18 -4.03
N LEU A 104 8.60 6.85 -3.91
CA LEU A 104 7.43 5.98 -4.03
C LEU A 104 6.65 5.83 -2.72
N GLY A 105 7.06 6.52 -1.66
CA GLY A 105 6.37 6.55 -0.37
C GLY A 105 6.70 5.37 0.56
N PHE A 106 7.77 4.63 0.31
CA PHE A 106 8.24 3.61 1.25
C PHE A 106 8.90 4.26 2.46
N ARG A 107 8.67 3.69 3.64
CA ARG A 107 9.62 3.81 4.76
C ARG A 107 10.87 3.02 4.37
N VAL A 108 12.05 3.61 4.42
CA VAL A 108 13.30 2.95 4.00
C VAL A 108 14.20 2.74 5.20
N THR A 109 14.52 1.48 5.51
CA THR A 109 15.54 1.11 6.51
C THR A 109 16.75 0.51 5.82
N VAL A 110 17.94 1.02 6.12
CA VAL A 110 19.20 0.49 5.55
C VAL A 110 20.02 -0.17 6.66
N LEU A 111 20.40 -1.43 6.43
CA LEU A 111 21.36 -2.16 7.26
C LEU A 111 22.74 -2.08 6.61
N GLU A 112 23.74 -1.62 7.34
CA GLU A 112 25.11 -1.51 6.82
C GLU A 112 26.14 -1.59 7.95
N ASP A 113 27.14 -2.49 7.82
CA ASP A 113 28.13 -2.73 8.85
C ASP A 113 29.37 -1.79 8.76
N ARG A 114 29.46 -0.99 7.69
CA ARG A 114 30.54 -0.03 7.46
C ARG A 114 30.06 1.41 7.70
N PRO A 115 30.60 2.15 8.69
CA PRO A 115 30.15 3.49 9.06
C PRO A 115 30.07 4.50 7.91
N LYS A 116 31.02 4.46 6.97
CA LYS A 116 31.01 5.36 5.81
C LYS A 116 29.73 5.20 4.97
N PHE A 117 29.37 3.96 4.64
CA PHE A 117 28.24 3.65 3.77
C PHE A 117 26.90 3.86 4.52
N ALA A 118 26.87 3.61 5.83
CA ALA A 118 25.74 3.96 6.68
C ALA A 118 25.49 5.49 6.68
N ASN A 119 26.55 6.29 6.82
CA ASN A 119 26.45 7.75 6.75
C ASN A 119 25.99 8.23 5.36
N ASP A 120 26.45 7.58 4.28
CA ASP A 120 25.99 7.89 2.92
C ASP A 120 24.48 7.63 2.77
N ALA A 121 23.98 6.50 3.28
CA ALA A 121 22.54 6.20 3.29
C ALA A 121 21.71 7.20 4.11
N GLN A 122 22.22 7.64 5.27
CA GLN A 122 21.58 8.69 6.07
C GLN A 122 21.51 10.00 5.29
N ARG A 123 22.60 10.40 4.62
CA ARG A 123 22.65 11.63 3.82
C ARG A 123 21.70 11.58 2.61
N THR A 124 21.46 10.40 2.06
CA THR A 124 20.47 10.18 0.99
C THR A 124 19.02 10.29 1.49
N GLY A 125 18.80 10.21 2.81
CA GLY A 125 17.49 10.42 3.42
C GLY A 125 16.76 9.13 3.81
N ALA A 126 17.46 8.00 3.92
CA ALA A 126 16.87 6.77 4.46
C ALA A 126 16.17 7.08 5.81
N THR A 127 14.94 6.59 5.97
CA THR A 127 14.12 6.86 7.17
C THR A 127 14.81 6.37 8.43
N GLU A 128 15.53 5.24 8.32
CA GLU A 128 16.29 4.65 9.41
C GLU A 128 17.56 3.99 8.86
N VAL A 129 18.65 4.09 9.60
CA VAL A 129 19.91 3.42 9.25
C VAL A 129 20.46 2.72 10.48
N ILE A 130 20.60 1.41 10.38
CA ILE A 130 21.14 0.55 11.44
C ILE A 130 22.58 0.22 11.07
N CYS A 131 23.52 0.94 11.68
CA CYS A 131 24.95 0.72 11.50
C CYS A 131 25.46 -0.40 12.42
N ASN A 132 25.19 -1.65 12.07
CA ASN A 132 25.56 -2.83 12.86
C ASN A 132 25.86 -4.04 11.95
N SER A 133 26.20 -5.20 12.51
CA SER A 133 26.22 -6.45 11.72
C SER A 133 24.84 -6.73 11.13
N PHE A 134 24.80 -7.38 9.95
CA PHE A 134 23.53 -7.71 9.30
C PHE A 134 22.63 -8.60 10.16
N GLU A 135 23.21 -9.54 10.91
CA GLU A 135 22.49 -10.41 11.84
C GLU A 135 21.78 -9.59 12.92
N ALA A 136 22.52 -8.77 13.68
CA ALA A 136 21.96 -7.95 14.74
C ALA A 136 21.01 -6.86 14.21
N GLY A 137 21.22 -6.40 12.98
CA GLY A 137 20.30 -5.48 12.30
C GLY A 137 18.98 -6.14 11.95
N LEU A 138 19.01 -7.36 11.39
CA LEU A 138 17.81 -8.11 11.00
C LEU A 138 17.03 -8.66 12.21
N GLU A 139 17.67 -8.86 13.36
CA GLU A 139 16.96 -9.18 14.61
C GLU A 139 16.01 -8.06 15.06
N GLN A 140 16.32 -6.80 14.73
CA GLN A 140 15.47 -5.64 15.06
C GLN A 140 14.30 -5.46 14.08
N ILE A 141 14.29 -6.22 12.98
CA ILE A 141 13.27 -6.11 11.92
C ILE A 141 12.43 -7.38 11.93
N LEU A 142 11.16 -7.27 12.32
CA LEU A 142 10.26 -8.43 12.36
C LEU A 142 9.91 -8.92 10.95
N GLY A 143 9.56 -7.99 10.05
CA GLY A 143 8.97 -8.30 8.74
C GLY A 143 7.45 -8.53 8.85
N ASP A 144 6.73 -8.17 7.80
CA ASP A 144 5.27 -8.33 7.65
C ASP A 144 4.91 -8.47 6.15
N GLN A 145 3.61 -8.59 5.85
CA GLN A 145 3.08 -8.70 4.47
C GLN A 145 3.27 -7.43 3.62
N ASP A 146 3.82 -6.37 4.18
CA ASP A 146 4.08 -5.08 3.54
C ASP A 146 5.59 -4.72 3.59
N THR A 147 6.45 -5.69 3.93
CA THR A 147 7.91 -5.56 4.03
C THR A 147 8.63 -6.13 2.80
N PHE A 148 9.48 -5.32 2.18
CA PHE A 148 10.23 -5.63 0.96
C PHE A 148 11.72 -5.68 1.28
N PHE A 149 12.33 -6.85 1.20
CA PHE A 149 13.74 -7.05 1.47
C PHE A 149 14.58 -6.98 0.19
N VAL A 150 15.60 -6.13 0.20
CA VAL A 150 16.57 -5.95 -0.90
C VAL A 150 17.97 -6.30 -0.40
N ILE A 151 18.51 -7.43 -0.85
CA ILE A 151 19.83 -7.94 -0.46
C ILE A 151 20.86 -7.50 -1.50
N VAL A 152 21.62 -6.46 -1.17
CA VAL A 152 22.64 -5.81 -2.02
C VAL A 152 23.93 -5.57 -1.22
N THR A 153 24.39 -6.60 -0.51
CA THR A 153 25.50 -6.46 0.44
C THR A 153 26.86 -6.33 -0.25
N ARG A 154 27.93 -6.18 0.54
CA ARG A 154 29.31 -6.09 0.07
C ARG A 154 29.95 -7.42 -0.35
N GLY A 155 29.23 -8.53 -0.31
CA GLY A 155 29.76 -9.80 -0.79
C GLY A 155 28.92 -11.03 -0.43
N HIS A 156 29.20 -12.12 -1.15
CA HIS A 156 28.34 -13.31 -1.22
C HIS A 156 28.10 -13.98 0.15
N ARG A 157 29.08 -13.89 1.06
CA ARG A 157 28.95 -14.39 2.42
C ARG A 157 27.84 -13.67 3.19
N TYR A 158 27.78 -12.34 3.07
CA TYR A 158 26.78 -11.53 3.75
C TYR A 158 25.43 -11.63 3.05
N ASP A 159 25.39 -11.78 1.72
CA ASP A 159 24.14 -12.04 0.99
C ASP A 159 23.46 -13.33 1.51
N LYS A 160 24.23 -14.41 1.67
CA LYS A 160 23.74 -15.67 2.24
C LYS A 160 23.23 -15.49 3.68
N MET A 161 24.00 -14.83 4.55
CA MET A 161 23.59 -14.57 5.93
C MET A 161 22.28 -13.77 6.01
N CYS A 162 22.13 -12.74 5.19
CA CYS A 162 20.89 -11.96 5.12
C CYS A 162 19.73 -12.84 4.67
N LEU A 163 19.91 -13.62 3.60
CA LEU A 163 18.85 -14.50 3.08
C LEU A 163 18.41 -15.53 4.14
N GLU A 164 19.36 -16.16 4.84
CA GLU A 164 19.10 -17.12 5.94
C GLU A 164 18.25 -16.53 7.07
N ALA A 165 18.44 -15.25 7.38
CA ALA A 165 17.69 -14.56 8.41
C ALA A 165 16.32 -14.09 7.90
N ILE A 166 16.23 -13.66 6.64
CA ILE A 166 15.01 -13.08 6.05
C ILE A 166 13.97 -14.15 5.73
N ILE A 167 14.36 -15.32 5.24
CA ILE A 167 13.39 -16.39 4.88
C ILE A 167 12.57 -16.93 6.05
N LYS A 168 12.94 -16.58 7.29
CA LYS A 168 12.23 -16.94 8.53
C LYS A 168 11.22 -15.89 8.96
N LYS A 169 11.12 -14.78 8.22
CA LYS A 169 10.29 -13.62 8.51
C LYS A 169 9.16 -13.56 7.51
N GLU A 170 8.05 -12.96 7.91
CA GLU A 170 7.00 -12.59 6.96
C GLU A 170 7.49 -11.45 6.05
N HIS A 171 7.11 -11.49 4.78
CA HIS A 171 7.59 -10.56 3.76
C HIS A 171 6.63 -10.47 2.58
N ALA A 172 6.66 -9.33 1.91
CA ALA A 172 6.02 -9.10 0.61
C ALA A 172 6.94 -9.48 -0.56
N TYR A 173 8.26 -9.39 -0.38
CA TYR A 173 9.24 -9.56 -1.45
C TYR A 173 10.63 -9.83 -0.88
N ILE A 174 11.39 -10.72 -1.53
CA ILE A 174 12.82 -10.91 -1.30
C ILE A 174 13.54 -10.82 -2.64
N GLY A 175 14.36 -9.79 -2.80
CA GLY A 175 15.24 -9.62 -3.94
C GLY A 175 16.70 -9.80 -3.52
N MET A 176 17.46 -10.59 -4.27
CA MET A 176 18.89 -10.77 -3.99
C MET A 176 19.78 -10.53 -5.21
N ILE A 177 20.78 -9.68 -5.01
CA ILE A 177 21.80 -9.41 -6.02
C ILE A 177 22.68 -10.64 -6.28
N GLY A 178 22.93 -10.92 -7.56
CA GLY A 178 23.85 -11.98 -7.96
C GLY A 178 23.46 -12.69 -9.24
N SER A 179 24.38 -13.47 -9.78
CA SER A 179 24.08 -14.30 -10.94
C SER A 179 23.13 -15.43 -10.58
N LYS A 180 22.31 -15.86 -11.55
CA LYS A 180 21.36 -16.98 -11.40
C LYS A 180 22.03 -18.22 -10.78
N LEU A 181 23.21 -18.59 -11.28
CA LEU A 181 23.94 -19.75 -10.80
C LEU A 181 24.41 -19.60 -9.34
N ARG A 182 24.92 -18.42 -8.97
CA ARG A 182 25.41 -18.18 -7.61
C ARG A 182 24.28 -18.27 -6.60
N VAL A 183 23.16 -17.62 -6.91
CA VAL A 183 22.00 -17.60 -6.02
C VAL A 183 21.33 -18.97 -5.95
N LYS A 184 21.26 -19.69 -7.06
CA LYS A 184 20.82 -21.08 -7.08
C LYS A 184 21.62 -21.95 -6.09
N ASN A 185 22.95 -21.87 -6.10
CA ASN A 185 23.78 -22.64 -5.17
C ASN A 185 23.56 -22.26 -3.70
N VAL A 186 23.29 -20.97 -3.42
CA VAL A 186 22.93 -20.52 -2.07
C VAL A 186 21.60 -21.14 -1.67
N ILE A 187 20.56 -21.03 -2.51
CA ILE A 187 19.23 -21.59 -2.28
C ILE A 187 19.29 -23.10 -2.04
N GLU A 188 19.99 -23.86 -2.89
CA GLU A 188 20.16 -25.31 -2.74
C GLU A 188 20.79 -25.66 -1.39
N GLY A 189 21.85 -24.95 -1.00
CA GLY A 189 22.47 -25.15 0.31
C GLY A 189 21.57 -24.77 1.49
N LEU A 190 20.61 -23.85 1.33
CA LEU A 190 19.64 -23.53 2.37
C LEU A 190 18.57 -24.61 2.52
N ILE A 191 18.08 -25.14 1.39
CA ILE A 191 17.13 -26.27 1.38
C ILE A 191 17.77 -27.49 2.05
N GLU A 192 19.03 -27.80 1.74
CA GLU A 192 19.77 -28.89 2.38
C GLU A 192 19.89 -28.72 3.91
N ASN A 193 19.90 -27.47 4.38
CA ASN A 193 19.93 -27.13 5.81
C ASN A 193 18.53 -26.99 6.44
N GLY A 194 17.47 -27.42 5.73
CA GLY A 194 16.10 -27.50 6.25
C GLY A 194 15.28 -26.22 6.11
N ALA A 195 15.70 -25.27 5.26
CA ALA A 195 14.88 -24.12 4.93
C ALA A 195 13.67 -24.52 4.05
N ASP A 196 12.58 -23.74 4.17
CA ASP A 196 11.39 -23.94 3.37
C ASP A 196 11.65 -23.66 1.87
N ALA A 197 11.45 -24.69 1.05
CA ALA A 197 11.67 -24.60 -0.39
C ALA A 197 10.63 -23.72 -1.09
N GLU A 198 9.41 -23.57 -0.57
CA GLU A 198 8.40 -22.71 -1.18
C GLU A 198 8.76 -21.24 -1.01
N VAL A 199 9.19 -20.82 0.18
CA VAL A 199 9.70 -19.45 0.43
C VAL A 199 10.90 -19.15 -0.47
N LEU A 200 11.83 -20.10 -0.63
CA LEU A 200 13.02 -19.89 -1.45
C LEU A 200 12.74 -19.82 -2.95
N LYS A 201 11.63 -20.38 -3.45
CA LYS A 201 11.20 -20.21 -4.85
C LYS A 201 10.73 -18.79 -5.15
N GLU A 202 10.30 -18.05 -4.13
CA GLU A 202 9.83 -16.67 -4.25
C GLU A 202 10.98 -15.64 -4.27
N VAL A 203 12.23 -16.08 -4.06
CA VAL A 203 13.41 -15.19 -4.10
C VAL A 203 13.70 -14.74 -5.52
N HIS A 204 13.59 -13.42 -5.74
CA HIS A 204 13.91 -12.79 -7.01
C HIS A 204 15.42 -12.67 -7.19
N SER A 205 15.96 -13.44 -8.15
CA SER A 205 17.39 -13.37 -8.48
C SER A 205 17.74 -13.74 -9.93
N PRO A 206 18.61 -12.95 -10.62
CA PRO A 206 19.10 -11.63 -10.22
C PRO A 206 17.94 -10.68 -9.93
N ILE A 207 18.10 -9.88 -8.88
CA ILE A 207 17.11 -8.89 -8.49
C ILE A 207 16.84 -7.88 -9.61
N GLY A 208 15.58 -7.50 -9.78
CA GLY A 208 15.15 -6.48 -10.74
C GLY A 208 14.79 -7.02 -12.12
N LEU A 209 14.00 -6.22 -12.86
CA LEU A 209 13.56 -6.58 -14.21
C LEU A 209 14.73 -6.61 -15.20
N ALA A 210 14.69 -7.54 -16.15
CA ALA A 210 15.71 -7.71 -17.18
C ALA A 210 15.65 -6.61 -18.26
N ILE A 211 16.07 -5.39 -17.91
CA ILE A 211 16.07 -4.20 -18.79
C ILE A 211 17.45 -3.89 -19.40
N GLY A 212 18.47 -4.72 -19.14
CA GLY A 212 19.83 -4.48 -19.60
C GLY A 212 20.58 -3.39 -18.81
N ALA A 213 20.27 -3.24 -17.52
CA ALA A 213 20.89 -2.25 -16.65
C ALA A 213 22.39 -2.49 -16.43
N GLU A 214 23.20 -1.42 -16.50
CA GLU A 214 24.66 -1.46 -16.29
C GLU A 214 25.12 -0.55 -15.16
N THR A 215 24.53 0.64 -15.05
CA THR A 215 24.88 1.63 -14.02
C THR A 215 24.12 1.39 -12.70
N PRO A 216 24.63 1.87 -11.54
CA PRO A 216 23.89 1.79 -10.28
C PRO A 216 22.47 2.37 -10.36
N GLU A 217 22.30 3.47 -11.08
CA GLU A 217 21.02 4.14 -11.29
C GLU A 217 20.04 3.28 -12.09
N GLU A 218 20.50 2.69 -13.21
CA GLU A 218 19.69 1.76 -14.02
C GLU A 218 19.35 0.49 -13.25
N ILE A 219 20.29 -0.04 -12.45
CA ILE A 219 20.04 -1.18 -11.58
C ILE A 219 18.99 -0.81 -10.53
N GLY A 220 19.06 0.39 -9.96
CA GLY A 220 18.04 0.91 -9.07
C GLY A 220 16.65 0.95 -9.73
N VAL A 221 16.57 1.42 -10.98
CA VAL A 221 15.31 1.45 -11.74
C VAL A 221 14.78 0.03 -11.97
N SER A 222 15.67 -0.89 -12.36
CA SER A 222 15.34 -2.31 -12.56
C SER A 222 14.77 -2.96 -11.29
N ILE A 223 15.41 -2.75 -10.13
CA ILE A 223 14.96 -3.25 -8.82
C ILE A 223 13.61 -2.64 -8.45
N MET A 224 13.48 -1.32 -8.53
CA MET A 224 12.24 -0.66 -8.12
C MET A 224 11.07 -0.97 -9.06
N ALA A 225 11.33 -1.21 -10.35
CA ALA A 225 10.31 -1.65 -11.29
C ALA A 225 9.76 -3.04 -10.93
N GLU A 226 10.63 -3.99 -10.53
CA GLU A 226 10.20 -5.31 -10.06
C GLU A 226 9.43 -5.21 -8.74
N ILE A 227 9.91 -4.40 -7.79
CA ILE A 227 9.19 -4.15 -6.52
C ILE A 227 7.80 -3.56 -6.77
N ILE A 228 7.67 -2.60 -7.70
CA ILE A 228 6.36 -2.02 -8.07
C ILE A 228 5.45 -3.10 -8.67
N GLN A 229 5.98 -3.97 -9.54
CA GLN A 229 5.22 -5.06 -10.12
C GLN A 229 4.65 -5.98 -9.03
N VAL A 230 5.50 -6.50 -8.14
CA VAL A 230 5.09 -7.40 -7.06
C VAL A 230 4.10 -6.72 -6.11
N LYS A 231 4.39 -5.47 -5.72
CA LYS A 231 3.49 -4.67 -4.86
C LYS A 231 2.09 -4.54 -5.45
N ASN A 232 1.99 -4.31 -6.76
CA ASN A 232 0.71 -4.12 -7.43
C ASN A 232 -0.03 -5.43 -7.70
N GLU A 233 0.66 -6.58 -7.78
CA GLU A 233 0.03 -7.90 -7.91
C GLU A 233 -0.67 -8.34 -6.61
N GLN A 234 -0.14 -7.95 -5.45
CA GLN A 234 -0.70 -8.30 -4.14
C GLN A 234 -2.03 -7.61 -3.80
N ASN A 235 -2.40 -6.51 -4.50
CA ASN A 235 -3.66 -5.75 -4.31
C ASN A 235 -3.98 -5.33 -2.84
N ARG A 236 -2.97 -5.26 -1.97
CA ARG A 236 -3.04 -4.64 -0.65
C ARG A 236 -2.84 -3.13 -0.81
N ASP A 237 -3.87 -2.32 -0.61
CA ASP A 237 -3.71 -0.87 -0.78
C ASP A 237 -3.41 -0.21 0.56
N SER A 238 -2.52 0.77 0.55
CA SER A 238 -2.30 1.67 1.69
C SER A 238 -3.18 2.91 1.52
N GLY A 239 -4.48 2.70 1.21
CA GLY A 239 -5.43 3.77 0.93
C GLY A 239 -5.52 4.80 2.06
N TYR A 240 -5.26 4.35 3.29
CA TYR A 240 -5.19 5.17 4.51
C TYR A 240 -3.74 5.47 4.92
N THR A 241 -3.06 6.31 4.13
CA THR A 241 -1.70 6.77 4.51
C THR A 241 -1.71 7.48 5.87
N LYS A 242 -0.58 7.46 6.59
CA LYS A 242 -0.42 8.19 7.87
C LYS A 242 -0.81 9.67 7.74
N LYS A 243 -0.45 10.29 6.62
CA LYS A 243 -0.81 11.68 6.31
C LYS A 243 -2.32 11.86 6.16
N LEU A 244 -3.00 10.94 5.47
CA LEU A 244 -4.45 10.97 5.29
C LEU A 244 -5.17 10.75 6.63
N LEU A 245 -4.82 9.70 7.38
CA LEU A 245 -5.43 9.42 8.69
C LEU A 245 -5.26 10.59 9.66
N ARG A 246 -4.05 11.17 9.69
CA ARG A 246 -3.81 12.38 10.47
C ARG A 246 -4.70 13.53 10.03
N ALA A 247 -4.80 13.80 8.72
CA ALA A 247 -5.65 14.87 8.21
C ALA A 247 -7.15 14.64 8.47
N ILE A 248 -7.61 13.38 8.53
CA ILE A 248 -9.00 13.04 8.90
C ILE A 248 -9.24 13.33 10.39
N ILE A 249 -8.35 12.86 11.26
CA ILE A 249 -8.55 12.93 12.72
C ILE A 249 -8.22 14.30 13.32
N ASP A 250 -7.26 15.03 12.74
CA ASP A 250 -6.82 16.33 13.27
C ASP A 250 -7.97 17.36 13.20
N GLN A 251 -8.42 17.83 14.37
CA GLN A 251 -9.50 18.82 14.54
C GLN A 251 -9.00 20.28 14.40
N GLU A 252 -7.70 20.50 14.14
CA GLU A 252 -7.10 21.83 14.01
C GLU A 252 -7.39 22.52 12.67
N VAL A 253 -7.95 21.79 11.70
CA VAL A 253 -8.38 22.36 10.41
C VAL A 253 -9.76 22.99 10.61
N ASP A 254 -9.92 24.26 10.21
CA ASP A 254 -11.16 25.02 10.36
C ASP A 254 -12.34 24.28 9.70
N GLY A 255 -13.29 23.83 10.52
CA GLY A 255 -14.44 23.01 10.10
C GLY A 255 -14.27 21.50 10.35
N ASP A 256 -15.15 20.93 11.17
CA ASP A 256 -15.13 19.50 11.55
C ASP A 256 -15.46 18.54 10.39
N ARG A 257 -16.02 19.05 9.28
CA ARG A 257 -16.52 18.22 8.17
C ARG A 257 -15.54 18.21 7.02
N LYS A 258 -15.07 17.02 6.63
CA LYS A 258 -14.19 16.82 5.48
C LYS A 258 -14.87 15.83 4.52
N ILE A 259 -14.48 15.82 3.25
CA ILE A 259 -15.00 14.82 2.30
C ILE A 259 -13.91 13.83 1.94
N LEU A 260 -14.08 12.58 2.34
CA LEU A 260 -13.25 11.49 1.86
C LEU A 260 -13.83 10.97 0.55
N THR A 261 -12.98 10.91 -0.47
CA THR A 261 -13.31 10.32 -1.76
C THR A 261 -12.54 9.02 -1.94
N THR A 262 -13.19 7.96 -2.43
CA THR A 262 -12.57 6.63 -2.65
C THR A 262 -13.01 6.07 -4.00
N ILE A 263 -12.07 5.60 -4.83
CA ILE A 263 -12.41 4.85 -6.06
C ILE A 263 -12.87 3.44 -5.66
N VAL A 264 -14.16 3.16 -5.85
CA VAL A 264 -14.79 1.88 -5.43
C VAL A 264 -15.10 0.95 -6.60
N SER A 265 -15.12 1.48 -7.83
CA SER A 265 -15.21 0.68 -9.05
C SER A 265 -14.43 1.30 -10.19
N ARG A 266 -13.91 0.45 -11.09
CA ARG A 266 -13.21 0.86 -12.31
C ARG A 266 -13.52 -0.12 -13.45
N LYS A 267 -13.81 0.42 -14.62
CA LYS A 267 -13.90 -0.32 -15.89
C LYS A 267 -13.03 0.37 -16.94
N GLY A 268 -12.21 -0.39 -17.66
CA GLY A 268 -11.28 0.15 -18.65
C GLY A 268 -10.12 0.94 -18.03
N SER A 269 -9.51 1.82 -18.83
CA SER A 269 -8.34 2.60 -18.45
C SER A 269 -8.73 3.79 -17.59
N ALA A 270 -8.46 3.72 -16.29
CA ALA A 270 -8.57 4.83 -15.35
C ALA A 270 -7.19 5.18 -14.75
N PRO A 271 -7.01 6.42 -14.24
CA PRO A 271 -5.70 6.91 -13.82
C PRO A 271 -5.17 6.24 -12.55
N ARG A 272 -6.05 5.71 -11.68
CA ARG A 272 -5.71 5.08 -10.40
C ARG A 272 -6.45 3.76 -10.16
N GLY A 273 -6.02 3.03 -9.13
CA GLY A 273 -6.59 1.74 -8.72
C GLY A 273 -7.79 1.87 -7.80
N LEU A 274 -8.44 0.74 -7.51
CA LEU A 274 -9.46 0.66 -6.45
C LEU A 274 -8.83 0.99 -5.10
N GLY A 275 -9.58 1.63 -4.20
CA GLY A 275 -9.11 1.99 -2.86
C GLY A 275 -8.36 3.32 -2.79
N THR A 276 -7.91 3.87 -3.93
CA THR A 276 -7.24 5.17 -3.97
C THR A 276 -8.15 6.28 -3.41
N LYS A 277 -7.58 7.11 -2.53
CA LYS A 277 -8.32 8.15 -1.80
C LYS A 277 -7.79 9.56 -2.02
N MET A 278 -8.70 10.52 -1.90
CA MET A 278 -8.41 11.93 -1.76
C MET A 278 -9.35 12.53 -0.73
N LEU A 279 -8.80 13.25 0.25
CA LEU A 279 -9.54 14.01 1.25
C LEU A 279 -9.62 15.47 0.82
N ILE A 280 -10.82 16.04 0.80
CA ILE A 280 -11.09 17.44 0.52
C ILE A 280 -11.35 18.15 1.85
N LEU A 281 -10.55 19.18 2.13
CA LEU A 281 -10.66 19.99 3.34
C LEU A 281 -11.59 21.20 3.11
N PRO A 282 -12.17 21.80 4.17
CA PRO A 282 -13.05 22.96 4.06
C PRO A 282 -12.45 24.17 3.34
N GLY A 283 -11.13 24.39 3.49
CA GLY A 283 -10.39 25.45 2.82
C GLY A 283 -10.16 25.21 1.32
N GLY A 284 -10.53 24.03 0.80
CA GLY A 284 -10.31 23.62 -0.59
C GLY A 284 -8.97 22.92 -0.84
N GLU A 285 -8.12 22.77 0.17
CA GLU A 285 -6.92 21.93 0.06
C GLU A 285 -7.28 20.45 -0.01
N CYS A 286 -6.43 19.67 -0.69
CA CYS A 286 -6.61 18.22 -0.82
C CYS A 286 -5.42 17.45 -0.23
N VAL A 287 -5.71 16.32 0.41
CA VAL A 287 -4.72 15.33 0.85
C VAL A 287 -4.92 14.04 0.06
N GLY A 288 -3.92 13.64 -0.73
CA GLY A 288 -4.05 12.53 -1.67
C GLY A 288 -4.53 12.99 -3.05
N THR A 289 -4.73 12.04 -3.95
CA THR A 289 -5.18 12.28 -5.34
C THR A 289 -5.85 11.01 -5.86
N ILE A 290 -6.92 11.17 -6.61
CA ILE A 290 -7.62 10.06 -7.31
C ILE A 290 -7.19 9.94 -8.78
N GLY A 291 -6.19 10.72 -9.21
CA GLY A 291 -5.61 10.61 -10.54
C GLY A 291 -5.42 11.94 -11.28
N GLY A 292 -5.82 13.07 -10.70
CA GLY A 292 -5.73 14.39 -11.34
C GLY A 292 -6.69 14.58 -12.53
N GLY A 293 -6.52 15.68 -13.25
CA GLY A 293 -7.26 15.98 -14.47
C GLY A 293 -8.74 16.33 -14.25
N CYS A 294 -9.56 16.11 -15.28
CA CYS A 294 -10.98 16.48 -15.29
C CYS A 294 -11.80 15.69 -14.25
N VAL A 295 -11.46 14.42 -14.02
CA VAL A 295 -12.12 13.56 -13.01
C VAL A 295 -11.96 14.16 -11.62
N GLU A 296 -10.73 14.50 -11.24
CA GLU A 296 -10.45 15.06 -9.92
C GLU A 296 -11.13 16.43 -9.74
N ALA A 297 -11.16 17.27 -10.78
CA ALA A 297 -11.83 18.56 -10.75
C ALA A 297 -13.36 18.46 -10.59
N ASP A 298 -14.01 17.51 -11.27
CA ASP A 298 -15.45 17.27 -11.12
C ASP A 298 -15.80 16.75 -9.72
N ILE A 299 -15.03 15.78 -9.24
CA ILE A 299 -15.21 15.19 -7.90
C ILE A 299 -14.93 16.22 -6.81
N PHE A 300 -13.91 17.06 -6.97
CA PHE A 300 -13.64 18.18 -6.08
C PHE A 300 -14.84 19.12 -5.98
N ARG A 301 -15.42 19.55 -7.11
CA ARG A 301 -16.61 20.42 -7.12
C ARG A 301 -17.81 19.79 -6.43
N LYS A 302 -18.03 18.49 -6.64
CA LYS A 302 -19.11 17.73 -5.98
C LYS A 302 -18.87 17.62 -4.47
N GLY A 303 -17.64 17.32 -4.06
CA GLY A 303 -17.22 17.31 -2.65
C GLY A 303 -17.41 18.67 -1.97
N MET A 304 -16.99 19.77 -2.59
CA MET A 304 -17.20 21.12 -2.04
C MET A 304 -18.69 21.45 -1.88
N ARG A 305 -19.56 21.02 -2.81
CA ARG A 305 -21.02 21.17 -2.65
C ARG A 305 -21.56 20.33 -1.49
N MET A 306 -21.05 19.12 -1.33
CA MET A 306 -21.43 18.22 -0.24
C MET A 306 -21.04 18.79 1.14
N LEU A 307 -19.88 19.45 1.25
CA LEU A 307 -19.48 20.17 2.47
C LEU A 307 -20.47 21.27 2.87
N LEU A 308 -21.01 21.98 1.89
CA LEU A 308 -21.97 23.06 2.10
C LEU A 308 -23.40 22.55 2.34
N ALA A 309 -23.66 21.27 2.06
CA ALA A 309 -24.97 20.66 2.26
C ALA A 309 -25.14 20.21 3.72
N ASP A 310 -26.36 20.36 4.27
CA ASP A 310 -26.73 19.91 5.61
C ASP A 310 -27.12 18.42 5.61
N THR A 311 -26.26 17.58 5.03
CA THR A 311 -26.43 16.12 5.01
C THR A 311 -25.10 15.40 5.14
N ASN A 312 -25.07 14.30 5.90
CA ASN A 312 -23.93 13.40 6.01
C ASN A 312 -24.13 12.10 5.21
N GLU A 313 -25.18 12.03 4.39
CA GLU A 313 -25.44 10.86 3.54
C GLU A 313 -24.33 10.71 2.49
N PRO A 314 -23.72 9.52 2.36
CA PRO A 314 -22.69 9.28 1.35
C PRO A 314 -23.27 9.35 -0.06
N GLN A 315 -22.40 9.46 -1.07
CA GLN A 315 -22.81 9.55 -2.47
C GLN A 315 -21.89 8.74 -3.38
N ILE A 316 -22.46 8.07 -4.39
CA ILE A 316 -21.68 7.49 -5.49
C ILE A 316 -21.70 8.44 -6.69
N CYS A 317 -20.52 8.88 -7.09
CA CYS A 317 -20.31 9.68 -8.29
C CYS A 317 -19.71 8.80 -9.39
N LYS A 318 -20.49 8.54 -10.45
CA LYS A 318 -19.99 7.91 -11.66
C LYS A 318 -19.33 8.94 -12.57
N VAL A 319 -18.12 8.68 -13.01
CA VAL A 319 -17.39 9.49 -13.99
C VAL A 319 -17.06 8.63 -15.20
N ASP A 320 -17.54 9.05 -16.36
CA ASP A 320 -17.34 8.37 -17.64
C ASP A 320 -16.39 9.20 -18.49
N MET A 321 -15.24 8.63 -18.84
CA MET A 321 -14.20 9.27 -19.64
C MET A 321 -14.12 8.69 -21.06
N THR A 322 -15.16 7.97 -21.51
CA THR A 322 -15.20 7.32 -22.83
C THR A 322 -15.85 8.18 -23.93
N GLY A 323 -16.39 9.35 -23.57
CA GLY A 323 -17.16 10.23 -24.46
C GLY A 323 -16.34 11.16 -25.37
N GLN A 324 -17.01 11.78 -26.34
CA GLN A 324 -16.41 12.70 -27.33
C GLN A 324 -15.80 13.97 -26.71
N ASP A 325 -16.34 14.47 -25.58
CA ASP A 325 -15.80 15.63 -24.85
C ASP A 325 -14.39 15.38 -24.29
N ALA A 326 -13.97 14.11 -24.23
CA ALA A 326 -12.64 13.75 -23.75
C ALA A 326 -11.54 14.16 -24.74
N GLU A 327 -11.81 14.14 -26.05
CA GLU A 327 -10.82 14.51 -27.08
C GLU A 327 -10.42 16.00 -27.03
N GLU A 328 -11.32 16.88 -26.58
CA GLU A 328 -11.08 18.34 -26.51
C GLU A 328 -10.22 18.74 -25.28
N ASP A 329 -10.29 17.97 -24.17
CA ASP A 329 -9.58 18.27 -22.91
C ASP A 329 -8.17 17.65 -22.81
N GLY A 330 -7.74 16.85 -23.80
CA GLY A 330 -6.34 16.43 -24.00
C GLY A 330 -5.73 15.48 -22.95
N MET A 331 -6.49 15.01 -21.96
CA MET A 331 -6.02 14.11 -20.88
C MET A 331 -6.99 12.95 -20.61
N VAL A 332 -7.19 12.08 -21.60
CA VAL A 332 -8.21 11.02 -21.53
C VAL A 332 -7.65 9.69 -21.05
N CYS A 333 -8.05 9.28 -19.85
CA CYS A 333 -8.05 7.87 -19.49
C CYS A 333 -9.39 7.27 -19.97
N GLY A 334 -9.43 6.42 -21.00
CA GLY A 334 -10.67 5.96 -21.64
C GLY A 334 -11.49 4.92 -20.83
N GLY A 335 -11.78 5.19 -19.56
CA GLY A 335 -12.48 4.28 -18.65
C GLY A 335 -13.65 4.92 -17.91
N VAL A 336 -14.29 4.13 -17.06
CA VAL A 336 -15.40 4.56 -16.19
C VAL A 336 -15.03 4.22 -14.76
N VAL A 337 -15.25 5.16 -13.84
CA VAL A 337 -15.01 4.96 -12.41
C VAL A 337 -16.23 5.34 -11.59
N ASP A 338 -16.49 4.57 -10.54
CA ASP A 338 -17.45 4.94 -9.49
C ASP A 338 -16.63 5.40 -8.27
N ILE A 339 -16.95 6.59 -7.76
CA ILE A 339 -16.23 7.24 -6.68
C ILE A 339 -17.21 7.48 -5.53
N LEU A 340 -16.90 6.90 -4.38
CA LEU A 340 -17.65 7.11 -3.14
C LEU A 340 -17.19 8.41 -2.48
N LEU A 341 -18.11 9.29 -2.15
CA LEU A 341 -17.90 10.52 -1.38
C LEU A 341 -18.58 10.37 -0.02
N GLU A 342 -17.86 10.64 1.06
CA GLU A 342 -18.32 10.46 2.44
C GLU A 342 -17.91 11.66 3.28
N VAL A 343 -18.79 12.10 4.19
CA VAL A 343 -18.42 13.07 5.23
C VAL A 343 -17.65 12.35 6.32
N VAL A 344 -16.48 12.90 6.69
CA VAL A 344 -15.56 12.36 7.69
C VAL A 344 -15.07 13.43 8.63
#